data_AF-U2AST3-F1
#
_entry.id   AF-U2AST3-F1
#
_cell.length_a   1.000
_cell.length_b   1.000
_cell.length_c   1.000
_cell.angle_alpha   90.00
_cell.angle_beta   90.00
_cell.angle_gamma   90.00
#
_symmetry.space_group_name_H-M   'P 1'
#
loop_
_entity.id
_entity.type
_entity.pdbx_description
1 polymer ?
#
loop_
_entity_poly.entity_id
_entity_poly.type
_entity_poly.pdbx_seq_one_letter_code
_entity_poly.pdbx_strand_id
1 'polypeptide(L)'
;NGNVIKLDTQGKNIEISAPETINITAKNINLKASDSIDLDANVNITETAGMAKRSDIGGDMFVYVNGALTEVIEGDLNSHSKGGSQYTAKETIVDSSNNMKVNSATSLKKKSGEYNNQS
;
A
#
# COMPACT_ATOMS: atom_id res chain seq x y z
N ASN A 1 -33.60 2.59 -16.93
CA ASN A 1 -33.59 3.95 -16.34
C ASN A 1 -32.79 3.89 -15.06
N GLY A 2 -31.80 4.77 -14.85
CA GLY A 2 -30.96 4.65 -13.63
C GLY A 2 -29.70 5.51 -13.55
N ASN A 3 -29.33 6.27 -14.58
CA ASN A 3 -28.20 7.19 -14.50
C ASN A 3 -28.66 8.50 -13.86
N VAL A 4 -27.86 9.06 -12.95
CA VAL A 4 -28.15 10.33 -12.26
C VAL A 4 -26.94 11.26 -12.38
N ILE A 5 -27.22 12.51 -12.73
CA ILE A 5 -26.33 13.66 -12.49
C ILE A 5 -27.18 14.71 -11.80
N LYS A 6 -26.90 14.99 -10.52
CA LYS A 6 -27.64 15.95 -9.71
C LYS A 6 -26.69 17.03 -9.17
N LEU A 7 -27.07 18.29 -9.36
CA LEU A 7 -26.41 19.47 -8.81
C LEU A 7 -27.39 20.14 -7.85
N ASP A 8 -27.12 20.10 -6.56
CA ASP A 8 -28.04 20.57 -5.52
C ASP A 8 -27.36 21.61 -4.64
N THR A 9 -27.70 22.86 -4.90
CA THR A 9 -27.11 24.02 -4.26
C THR A 9 -27.65 24.25 -2.85
N GLN A 10 -28.87 23.80 -2.56
CA GLN A 10 -29.47 23.91 -1.24
C GLN A 10 -28.87 22.86 -0.30
N GLY A 11 -28.78 21.61 -0.76
CA GLY A 11 -28.11 20.50 -0.08
C GLY A 11 -26.58 20.58 -0.14
N LYS A 12 -26.03 21.48 -0.97
CA LYS A 12 -24.59 21.70 -1.20
C LYS A 12 -23.85 20.45 -1.68
N ASN A 13 -24.49 19.65 -2.53
CA ASN A 13 -23.99 18.37 -3.01
C ASN A 13 -24.05 18.22 -4.53
N ILE A 14 -23.16 17.37 -5.03
CA ILE A 14 -23.14 16.87 -6.40
C ILE A 14 -23.21 15.35 -6.32
N GLU A 15 -24.10 14.73 -7.09
CA GLU A 15 -24.24 13.27 -7.16
C GLU A 15 -24.13 12.80 -8.62
N ILE A 16 -23.30 11.78 -8.84
CA ILE A 16 -23.15 11.11 -10.13
C ILE A 16 -23.24 9.60 -9.88
N SER A 17 -24.22 8.93 -10.48
CA SER A 17 -24.40 7.49 -10.33
C SER A 17 -24.86 6.84 -11.63
N ALA A 18 -24.50 5.57 -11.81
CA ALA A 18 -24.95 4.70 -12.90
C ALA A 18 -25.04 3.26 -12.37
N PRO A 19 -26.01 2.45 -12.83
CA PRO A 19 -26.19 1.08 -12.35
C PRO A 19 -25.13 0.09 -12.87
N GLU A 20 -24.40 0.46 -13.93
CA GLU A 20 -23.39 -0.42 -14.55
C GLU A 20 -22.00 0.20 -14.57
N THR A 21 -21.82 1.37 -15.19
CA THR A 21 -20.47 1.92 -15.42
C THR A 21 -20.46 3.43 -15.49
N ILE A 22 -19.45 4.03 -14.84
CA ILE A 22 -19.04 5.42 -15.03
C ILE A 22 -17.58 5.40 -15.51
N ASN A 23 -17.31 5.96 -16.69
CA ASN A 23 -15.96 6.12 -17.21
C ASN A 23 -15.52 7.58 -17.06
N ILE A 24 -14.33 7.80 -16.49
CA ILE A 24 -13.73 9.14 -16.37
C ILE A 24 -12.34 9.09 -17.01
N THR A 25 -12.19 9.73 -18.16
CA THR A 25 -10.94 9.77 -18.92
C THR A 25 -10.54 11.21 -19.18
N ALA A 26 -9.34 11.60 -18.75
CA ALA A 26 -8.81 12.93 -18.95
C ALA A 26 -7.27 12.90 -18.96
N LYS A 27 -6.64 13.96 -19.48
CA LYS A 27 -5.19 14.16 -19.35
C LYS A 27 -4.78 14.28 -17.87
N ASN A 28 -5.59 14.94 -17.06
CA ASN A 28 -5.40 15.09 -15.61
C ASN A 28 -6.75 14.95 -14.91
N ILE A 29 -6.77 14.26 -13.76
CA ILE A 29 -7.88 14.22 -12.82
C ILE A 29 -7.31 14.66 -11.47
N ASN A 30 -7.90 15.69 -10.84
CA ASN A 30 -7.47 16.17 -9.53
C ASN A 30 -8.60 15.94 -8.52
N LEU A 31 -8.32 15.18 -7.46
CA LEU A 31 -9.25 14.97 -6.35
C LEU A 31 -8.67 15.60 -5.10
N LYS A 32 -9.43 16.52 -4.48
CA LYS A 32 -9.04 17.19 -3.24
C LYS A 32 -10.26 17.34 -2.36
N ALA A 33 -10.16 16.84 -1.14
CA ALA A 33 -11.14 17.04 -0.07
C ALA A 33 -10.42 17.63 1.16
N SER A 34 -11.13 18.40 1.97
CA SER A 34 -10.59 18.88 3.26
C SER A 34 -10.65 17.81 4.35
N ASP A 35 -11.64 16.92 4.26
CA ASP A 35 -11.98 15.99 5.33
C ASP A 35 -11.58 14.56 4.95
N SER A 36 -12.20 13.97 3.92
CA SER A 36 -11.90 12.61 3.48
C SER A 36 -12.14 12.36 1.98
N ILE A 37 -11.49 11.31 1.46
CA ILE A 37 -11.81 10.66 0.18
C ILE A 37 -11.94 9.18 0.48
N ASP A 38 -13.10 8.59 0.20
CA ASP A 38 -13.38 7.17 0.42
C ASP A 38 -13.46 6.43 -0.92
N LEU A 39 -12.75 5.31 -1.02
CA LEU A 39 -12.76 4.41 -2.18
C LEU A 39 -13.16 3.02 -1.71
N ASP A 40 -14.31 2.54 -2.14
CA ASP A 40 -14.87 1.24 -1.75
C ASP A 40 -15.34 0.46 -2.98
N ALA A 41 -15.02 -0.83 -3.01
CA ALA A 41 -15.42 -1.75 -4.06
C ALA A 41 -15.57 -3.17 -3.50
N ASN A 42 -16.69 -3.82 -3.85
CA ASN A 42 -17.00 -5.17 -3.37
C ASN A 42 -16.05 -6.26 -3.88
N VAL A 43 -15.38 -6.03 -5.02
CA VAL A 43 -14.57 -7.04 -5.70
C VAL A 43 -13.11 -6.64 -5.74
N ASN A 44 -12.78 -5.53 -6.42
CA ASN A 44 -11.40 -5.11 -6.59
C ASN A 44 -11.28 -3.59 -6.79
N ILE A 45 -10.16 -3.05 -6.32
CA ILE A 45 -9.61 -1.76 -6.71
C ILE A 45 -8.26 -2.04 -7.39
N THR A 46 -8.06 -1.49 -8.58
CA THR A 46 -6.82 -1.64 -9.34
C THR A 46 -6.25 -0.28 -9.68
N GLU A 47 -4.98 -0.04 -9.36
CA GLU A 47 -4.28 1.21 -9.62
C GLU A 47 -2.99 0.94 -10.39
N THR A 48 -2.83 1.59 -11.54
CA THR A 48 -1.64 1.48 -12.38
C THR A 48 -1.10 2.86 -12.69
N ALA A 49 0.20 3.09 -12.43
CA ALA A 49 0.90 4.30 -12.81
C ALA A 49 2.03 3.94 -13.78
N GLY A 50 2.10 4.61 -14.94
CA GLY A 50 3.11 4.29 -15.96
C GLY A 50 4.54 4.72 -15.61
N MET A 51 4.70 5.60 -14.62
CA MET A 51 6.01 6.12 -14.21
C MET A 51 6.23 6.02 -12.70
N ALA A 52 5.37 6.66 -11.90
CA ALA A 52 5.51 6.69 -10.45
C ALA A 52 4.15 6.83 -9.76
N LYS A 53 4.00 6.13 -8.63
CA LYS A 53 2.91 6.33 -7.66
C LYS A 53 3.55 6.78 -6.35
N ARG A 54 3.05 7.85 -5.75
CA ARG A 54 3.57 8.42 -4.49
C ARG A 54 2.43 8.60 -3.50
N SER A 55 2.65 8.16 -2.28
CA SER A 55 1.79 8.43 -1.13
C SER A 55 2.59 9.19 -0.08
N ASP A 56 2.12 10.37 0.30
CA ASP A 56 2.68 11.18 1.38
C ASP A 56 1.63 11.28 2.48
N ILE A 57 1.89 10.63 3.63
CA ILE A 57 0.95 10.48 4.73
C ILE A 57 1.52 11.24 5.93
N GLY A 58 0.82 12.31 6.34
CA GLY A 58 1.22 13.11 7.50
C GLY A 58 0.87 12.49 8.86
N GLY A 59 -0.05 11.53 8.87
CA GLY A 59 -0.44 10.74 10.04
C GLY A 59 -0.06 9.28 9.90
N ASP A 60 -0.97 8.37 10.27
CA ASP A 60 -0.74 6.93 10.23
C ASP A 60 -1.23 6.30 8.92
N MET A 61 -0.54 5.24 8.48
CA MET A 61 -1.00 4.35 7.42
C MET A 61 -1.30 2.96 8.01
N PHE A 62 -2.52 2.48 7.81
CA PHE A 62 -2.93 1.14 8.20
C PHE A 62 -3.17 0.29 6.96
N VAL A 63 -2.54 -0.89 6.90
CA VAL A 63 -2.75 -1.87 5.84
C VAL A 63 -3.22 -3.16 6.48
N TYR A 64 -4.46 -3.55 6.19
CA TYR A 64 -5.07 -4.77 6.71
C TYR A 64 -5.43 -5.69 5.55
N VAL A 65 -4.84 -6.89 5.55
CA VAL A 65 -5.02 -7.87 4.48
C VAL A 65 -5.44 -9.19 5.11
N ASN A 66 -6.68 -9.62 4.83
CA ASN A 66 -7.20 -10.91 5.27
C ASN A 66 -6.57 -12.09 4.50
N GLY A 67 -6.23 -11.85 3.23
CA GLY A 67 -5.57 -12.82 2.36
C GLY A 67 -4.05 -12.69 2.38
N ALA A 68 -3.43 -12.97 1.23
CA ALA A 68 -1.99 -12.77 1.04
C ALA A 68 -1.68 -11.33 0.59
N LEU A 69 -0.60 -10.76 1.11
CA LEU A 69 0.07 -9.61 0.53
C LEU A 69 1.25 -10.12 -0.33
N THR A 70 1.35 -9.67 -1.57
CA THR A 70 2.47 -9.98 -2.47
C THR A 70 3.05 -8.69 -3.01
N GLU A 71 4.33 -8.47 -2.77
CA GLU A 71 5.10 -7.33 -3.26
C GLU A 71 6.20 -7.85 -4.18
N VAL A 72 6.22 -7.36 -5.42
CA VAL A 72 7.26 -7.68 -6.40
C VAL A 72 7.96 -6.39 -6.77
N ILE A 73 9.26 -6.33 -6.53
CA ILE A 73 10.09 -5.15 -6.74
C ILE A 73 11.27 -5.61 -7.59
N GLU A 74 11.29 -5.21 -8.86
CA GLU A 74 12.37 -5.56 -9.79
C GLU A 74 13.63 -4.73 -9.55
N GLY A 75 13.46 -3.52 -9.02
CA GLY A 75 14.55 -2.62 -8.61
C GLY A 75 14.85 -2.68 -7.12
N ASP A 76 15.32 -1.56 -6.58
CA ASP A 76 15.71 -1.47 -5.18
C ASP A 76 14.53 -1.17 -4.24
N LEU A 77 14.44 -1.90 -3.13
CA LEU A 77 13.60 -1.53 -1.99
C LEU A 77 14.44 -0.80 -0.93
N ASN A 78 14.12 0.47 -0.70
CA ASN A 78 14.71 1.28 0.38
C ASN A 78 13.66 1.53 1.47
N SER A 79 13.78 0.83 2.60
CA SER A 79 12.89 0.99 3.76
C SER A 79 13.63 1.55 4.97
N HIS A 80 13.09 2.61 5.57
CA HIS A 80 13.70 3.29 6.72
C HIS A 80 12.64 3.62 7.77
N SER A 81 12.86 3.17 9.00
CA SER A 81 12.06 3.55 10.17
C SER A 81 12.97 4.17 11.23
N LYS A 82 12.56 5.30 11.80
CA LYS A 82 13.31 5.98 12.87
C LYS A 82 13.08 5.38 14.25
N GLY A 83 11.85 4.90 14.53
CA GLY A 83 11.50 4.35 15.85
C GLY A 83 11.85 2.86 15.97
N GLY A 84 11.51 2.08 14.95
CA GLY A 84 11.73 0.64 14.90
C GLY A 84 10.78 -0.05 13.90
N SER A 85 11.06 -1.31 13.62
CA SER A 85 10.21 -2.17 12.77
C SER A 85 10.07 -3.52 13.45
N GLN A 86 8.85 -4.07 13.48
CA GLN A 86 8.56 -5.38 14.04
C GLN A 86 7.92 -6.25 12.97
N TYR A 87 8.43 -7.46 12.82
CA TYR A 87 7.90 -8.47 11.91
C TYR A 87 7.59 -9.72 12.73
N THR A 88 6.33 -10.18 12.67
CA THR A 88 5.91 -11.41 13.33
C THR A 88 5.28 -12.30 12.27
N ALA A 89 5.91 -13.44 12.01
CA ALA A 89 5.47 -14.41 11.03
C ALA A 89 5.77 -15.82 11.55
N LYS A 90 5.06 -16.82 11.01
CA LYS A 90 5.40 -18.23 11.25
C LYS A 90 6.74 -18.60 10.64
N GLU A 91 7.05 -18.01 9.49
CA GLU A 91 8.28 -18.21 8.73
C GLU A 91 8.70 -16.89 8.08
N THR A 92 10.00 -16.67 7.95
CA THR A 92 10.58 -15.58 7.17
C THR A 92 11.78 -16.14 6.43
N ILE A 93 11.73 -16.07 5.10
CA ILE A 93 12.80 -16.53 4.21
C ILE A 93 13.50 -15.29 3.66
N VAL A 94 14.83 -15.25 3.77
CA VAL A 94 15.67 -14.18 3.24
C VAL A 94 16.76 -14.80 2.39
N ASP A 95 16.55 -14.78 1.07
CA ASP A 95 17.51 -15.28 0.09
C ASP A 95 18.30 -14.11 -0.51
N SER A 96 19.60 -14.09 -0.25
CA SER A 96 20.52 -13.10 -0.82
C SER A 96 21.54 -13.82 -1.69
N SER A 97 21.61 -13.46 -2.98
CA SER A 97 22.59 -14.01 -3.94
C SER A 97 24.02 -13.52 -3.69
N ASN A 98 24.18 -12.40 -2.99
CA ASN A 98 25.47 -11.83 -2.64
C ASN A 98 25.56 -11.71 -1.11
N ASN A 99 25.72 -10.51 -0.56
CA ASN A 99 25.95 -10.32 0.87
C ASN A 99 24.71 -9.84 1.60
N MET A 100 24.37 -10.50 2.70
CA MET A 100 23.46 -9.97 3.72
C MET A 100 24.27 -9.27 4.82
N LYS A 101 24.03 -7.98 5.06
CA LYS A 101 24.65 -7.21 6.15
C LYS A 101 23.60 -6.86 7.21
N VAL A 102 23.85 -7.31 8.44
CA VAL A 102 23.01 -6.98 9.60
C VAL A 102 23.88 -6.31 10.65
N ASN A 103 23.67 -5.01 10.88
CA ASN A 103 24.44 -4.22 11.83
C ASN A 103 23.56 -3.85 13.03
N SER A 104 24.11 -4.00 14.24
CA SER A 104 23.47 -3.53 15.47
C SER A 104 24.50 -2.81 16.33
N ALA A 105 24.15 -1.62 16.83
CA ALA A 105 25.04 -0.83 17.67
C ALA A 105 25.21 -1.41 19.08
N THR A 106 24.22 -2.18 19.56
CA THR A 106 24.20 -2.70 20.93
C THR A 106 24.27 -4.22 20.97
N SER A 107 23.28 -4.92 20.40
CA SER A 107 23.27 -6.38 20.38
C SER A 107 22.41 -6.93 19.24
N LEU A 108 22.79 -8.10 18.74
CA LEU A 108 21.96 -8.93 17.86
C LEU A 108 21.67 -10.24 18.60
N LYS A 109 20.41 -10.47 18.95
CA LYS A 109 19.98 -11.70 19.64
C LYS A 109 19.39 -12.66 18.61
N LYS A 110 20.03 -13.82 18.45
CA LYS A 110 19.52 -14.95 17.67
C LYS A 110 19.35 -16.15 18.59
N LYS A 111 18.24 -16.87 18.46
CA LYS A 111 18.00 -18.15 19.13
C LYS A 111 17.78 -19.18 18.03
N SER A 112 18.82 -19.90 17.64
CA SER A 112 18.76 -20.97 16.64
C SER A 112 18.93 -22.34 17.30
N GLY A 113 18.30 -23.36 16.71
CA GLY A 113 18.47 -24.77 17.12
C GLY A 113 19.49 -25.55 16.29
N GLU A 114 20.11 -24.97 15.25
CA GLU A 114 20.90 -25.72 14.25
C GLU A 114 22.37 -25.30 14.11
N TYR A 115 23.13 -26.28 13.59
CA TYR A 115 24.59 -26.48 13.57
C TYR A 115 25.25 -25.76 12.38
N ASN A 116 26.37 -25.06 12.61
CA ASN A 116 27.21 -24.51 11.55
C ASN A 116 28.04 -25.63 10.89
N ASN A 117 27.78 -25.98 9.64
CA ASN A 117 28.79 -26.64 8.80
C ASN A 117 29.53 -25.55 8.02
N GLN A 118 30.70 -25.16 8.55
CA GLN A 118 31.72 -24.48 7.74
C GLN A 118 32.40 -25.55 6.88
N SER A 119 32.25 -25.44 5.56
CA SER A 119 33.08 -26.15 4.57
C SER A 119 34.23 -25.26 4.14
#